data_AF-A0A261A9F2-F1
#
_entry.id   AF-A0A261A9F2-F1
#
_cell.length_a   1.000
_cell.length_b   1.000
_cell.length_c   1.000
_cell.angle_alpha   90.00
_cell.angle_beta   90.00
_cell.angle_gamma   90.00
#
_symmetry.space_group_name_H-M   'P 1'
#
loop_
_entity.id
_entity.type
_entity.pdbx_description
1 polymer ?
#
loop_
_entity_poly.entity_id
_entity_poly.type
_entity_poly.pdbx_seq_one_letter_code
_entity_poly.pdbx_strand_id
1 'polypeptide(L)'
;MIPVDEALYKSCYCEENVYKLCENWPLNRENFWAKNPETSKVFDLDSTLEWGVDFSTYWRETMNLEESSQYPERYQRKFRVIPAPLYLTLFSSDRSHMLDANGKYLHEPPEWPPIFNLIPTNLMDLLDMSKKIDNCQVMDEQAFFARSAHYNDAPRRCRGDEEWNRDEECGQ
;
A
#
# COMPACT_ATOMS: atom_id res chain seq x y z
N MET A 1 14.94 8.39 1.64
CA MET A 1 13.79 8.20 0.74
C MET A 1 14.38 7.98 -0.65
N ILE A 2 13.80 7.10 -1.47
CA ILE A 2 14.23 6.96 -2.87
C ILE A 2 13.82 8.24 -3.63
N PRO A 3 14.74 8.93 -4.33
CA PRO A 3 14.39 9.99 -5.28
C PRO A 3 13.42 9.47 -6.35
N VAL A 4 12.45 10.29 -6.78
CA VAL A 4 11.41 9.83 -7.72
C VAL A 4 11.99 9.37 -9.06
N ASP A 5 13.09 9.98 -9.51
CA ASP A 5 13.83 9.66 -10.73
C ASP A 5 14.65 8.36 -10.63
N GLU A 6 14.89 7.87 -9.42
CA GLU A 6 15.50 6.56 -9.17
C GLU A 6 14.45 5.45 -8.95
N ALA A 7 13.16 5.80 -8.83
CA ALA A 7 12.11 4.82 -8.66
C ALA A 7 11.84 4.07 -9.96
N LEU A 8 11.89 2.73 -9.90
CA LEU A 8 11.52 1.89 -11.03
C LEU A 8 10.04 2.08 -11.39
N TYR A 9 9.79 2.36 -12.67
CA TYR A 9 8.46 2.69 -13.15
C TYR A 9 8.17 2.06 -14.51
N LYS A 10 6.95 1.51 -14.64
CA LYS A 10 6.33 1.16 -15.91
C LYS A 10 4.85 1.56 -15.90
N SER A 11 4.44 2.35 -16.88
CA SER A 11 3.04 2.76 -17.04
C SER A 11 2.12 1.54 -17.16
N CYS A 12 0.97 1.59 -16.49
CA CYS A 12 -0.03 0.52 -16.40
C CYS A 12 0.37 -0.74 -15.61
N TYR A 13 1.48 -0.70 -14.86
CA TYR A 13 1.92 -1.78 -13.95
C TYR A 13 2.13 -1.22 -12.53
N CYS A 14 1.17 -0.44 -12.03
CA CYS A 14 1.29 0.26 -10.76
C CYS A 14 1.49 -0.68 -9.57
N GLU A 15 0.93 -1.89 -9.63
CA GLU A 15 1.14 -2.95 -8.64
C GLU A 15 2.61 -3.37 -8.56
N GLU A 16 3.31 -3.47 -9.70
CA GLU A 16 4.74 -3.79 -9.72
C GLU A 16 5.60 -2.59 -9.35
N ASN A 17 5.21 -1.38 -9.74
CA ASN A 17 5.91 -0.15 -9.37
C ASN A 17 5.92 0.05 -7.85
N VAL A 18 4.77 -0.17 -7.19
CA VAL A 18 4.66 -0.14 -5.73
C VAL A 18 5.46 -1.27 -5.08
N TYR A 19 5.46 -2.47 -5.67
CA TYR A 19 6.30 -3.57 -5.20
C TYR A 19 7.79 -3.19 -5.22
N LYS A 20 8.27 -2.63 -6.34
CA LYS A 20 9.66 -2.19 -6.50
C LYS A 20 10.01 -1.04 -5.58
N LEU A 21 9.07 -0.13 -5.34
CA LEU A 21 9.25 0.91 -4.33
C LEU A 21 9.42 0.31 -2.94
N CYS A 22 8.62 -0.69 -2.55
CA CYS A 22 8.74 -1.39 -1.27
C CYS A 22 10.06 -2.16 -1.15
N GLU A 23 10.46 -2.86 -2.21
CA GLU A 23 11.68 -3.69 -2.30
C GLU A 23 12.94 -2.84 -2.11
N ASN A 24 12.97 -1.67 -2.74
CA ASN A 24 14.12 -0.78 -2.72
C ASN A 24 14.05 0.26 -1.59
N TRP A 25 12.97 0.26 -0.80
CA TRP A 25 12.76 1.29 0.21
C TRP A 25 13.92 1.30 1.22
N PRO A 26 14.57 2.44 1.50
CA PRO A 26 15.84 2.44 2.22
C PRO A 26 15.68 1.91 3.65
N LEU A 27 16.66 1.12 4.12
CA LEU A 27 16.69 0.59 5.48
C LEU A 27 16.65 1.70 6.56
N ASN A 28 17.22 2.88 6.27
CA ASN A 28 17.18 4.06 7.13
C ASN A 28 15.81 4.77 7.18
N ARG A 29 14.71 4.11 6.80
CA ARG A 29 13.34 4.65 6.87
C ARG A 29 12.94 5.16 8.26
N GLU A 30 13.52 4.59 9.32
CA GLU A 30 13.27 5.05 10.68
C GLU A 30 13.66 6.51 10.84
N ASN A 31 14.75 6.96 10.22
CA ASN A 31 15.13 8.38 10.24
C ASN A 31 14.16 9.27 9.46
N PHE A 32 13.54 8.76 8.39
CA PHE A 32 12.57 9.53 7.61
C PHE A 32 11.25 9.70 8.37
N TRP A 33 10.76 8.63 9.01
CA TRP A 33 9.56 8.67 9.86
C TRP A 33 9.81 9.32 11.22
N ALA A 34 10.99 9.20 11.80
CA ALA A 34 11.36 9.95 13.01
C ALA A 34 11.38 11.47 12.76
N LYS A 35 11.68 11.90 11.53
CA LYS A 35 11.60 13.31 11.11
C LYS A 35 10.19 13.75 10.72
N ASN A 36 9.28 12.82 10.43
CA ASN A 36 7.89 13.08 10.07
C ASN A 36 6.94 12.23 10.94
N PRO A 37 7.03 12.32 12.28
CA PRO A 37 6.36 11.35 13.17
C PRO A 37 4.83 11.50 13.20
N GLU A 38 4.32 12.63 12.71
CA GLU A 38 2.91 13.05 12.84
C GLU A 38 2.13 13.04 11.51
N THR A 39 2.70 12.48 10.43
CA THR A 39 2.06 12.54 9.10
C THR A 39 2.21 11.24 8.31
N SER A 40 1.09 10.75 7.76
CA SER A 40 1.10 9.78 6.67
C SER A 40 1.52 10.48 5.36
N LYS A 41 2.42 9.87 4.59
CA LYS A 41 2.82 10.34 3.26
C LYS A 41 2.31 9.40 2.17
N VAL A 42 2.07 9.93 0.98
CA VAL A 42 1.66 9.16 -0.20
C VAL A 42 2.73 9.25 -1.30
N PHE A 43 3.03 8.09 -1.87
CA PHE A 43 3.97 7.93 -2.97
C PHE A 43 3.22 7.30 -4.14
N ASP A 44 2.74 8.15 -5.03
CA ASP A 44 2.07 7.76 -6.26
C ASP A 44 2.94 8.21 -7.43
N LEU A 45 3.42 7.24 -8.22
CA LEU A 45 4.31 7.47 -9.35
C LEU A 45 3.57 8.02 -10.58
N ASP A 46 2.24 7.92 -10.58
CA ASP A 46 1.39 8.42 -11.67
C ASP A 46 0.77 9.80 -11.32
N SER A 47 0.98 10.30 -10.10
CA SER A 47 0.46 11.60 -9.67
C SER A 47 1.27 12.77 -10.21
N THR A 48 0.59 13.89 -10.49
CA THR A 48 1.24 15.18 -10.77
C THR A 48 1.57 15.98 -9.51
N LEU A 49 1.21 15.47 -8.32
CA LEU A 49 1.53 16.09 -7.04
C LEU A 49 3.00 15.88 -6.66
N GLU A 50 3.47 16.60 -5.64
CA GLU A 50 4.82 16.44 -5.13
C GLU A 50 5.09 15.01 -4.63
N TRP A 51 6.30 14.51 -4.89
CA TRP A 51 6.73 13.19 -4.44
C TRP A 51 6.78 13.12 -2.91
N GLY A 52 6.06 12.16 -2.31
CA GLY A 52 5.96 12.05 -0.86
C GLY A 52 5.09 13.12 -0.22
N VAL A 53 4.06 13.58 -0.94
CA VAL A 53 3.06 14.53 -0.45
C VAL A 53 2.34 14.01 0.79
N ASP A 54 1.90 14.93 1.65
CA ASP A 54 1.06 14.59 2.81
C ASP A 54 -0.25 13.94 2.40
N PHE A 55 -0.66 12.91 3.14
CA PHE A 55 -1.91 12.20 2.89
C PHE A 55 -3.12 13.14 2.81
N SER A 56 -3.21 14.12 3.71
CA SER A 56 -4.33 15.07 3.71
C SER A 56 -4.40 15.91 2.43
N THR A 57 -3.23 16.30 1.89
CA THR A 57 -3.15 17.01 0.61
C THR A 57 -3.49 16.06 -0.54
N TYR A 58 -2.84 14.89 -0.63
CA TYR A 58 -3.14 13.90 -1.66
C TYR A 58 -4.64 13.57 -1.72
N TRP A 59 -5.24 13.34 -0.56
CA TRP A 59 -6.66 13.00 -0.44
C TRP A 59 -7.57 14.12 -0.94
N ARG A 60 -7.31 15.37 -0.55
CA ARG A 60 -8.11 16.52 -0.98
C ARG A 60 -8.01 16.74 -2.49
N GLU A 61 -6.80 16.67 -3.05
CA GLU A 61 -6.56 17.00 -4.46
C GLU A 61 -6.92 15.86 -5.42
N THR A 62 -6.97 14.60 -4.97
CA THR A 62 -7.19 13.42 -5.85
C THR A 62 -8.46 12.63 -5.57
N MET A 63 -8.88 12.55 -4.29
CA MET A 63 -10.01 11.71 -3.91
C MET A 63 -11.30 12.50 -3.83
N ASN A 64 -11.29 13.73 -3.26
CA ASN A 64 -12.47 14.58 -3.13
C ASN A 64 -13.73 13.84 -2.61
N LEU A 65 -13.81 13.65 -1.29
CA LEU A 65 -14.92 12.94 -0.63
C LEU A 65 -16.31 13.49 -0.98
N GLU A 66 -16.41 14.81 -1.07
CA GLU A 66 -17.69 15.48 -1.33
C GLU A 66 -18.21 15.14 -2.72
N GLU A 67 -17.34 15.17 -3.73
CA GLU A 67 -17.67 14.74 -5.09
C GLU A 67 -18.01 13.25 -5.11
N SER A 68 -17.17 12.41 -4.50
CA SER A 68 -17.35 10.97 -4.47
C SER A 68 -18.69 10.53 -3.92
N SER A 69 -19.12 11.16 -2.82
CA SER A 69 -20.40 10.88 -2.16
C SER A 69 -21.63 11.10 -3.05
N GLN A 70 -21.49 11.81 -4.16
CA GLN A 70 -22.57 12.06 -5.13
C GLN A 70 -22.74 10.90 -6.13
N TYR A 71 -21.75 10.02 -6.25
CA TYR A 71 -21.83 8.88 -7.17
C TYR A 71 -22.56 7.67 -6.55
N PRO A 72 -23.23 6.85 -7.37
CA PRO A 72 -23.82 5.58 -6.93
C PRO A 72 -22.83 4.68 -6.18
N GLU A 73 -23.36 3.84 -5.28
CA GLU A 73 -22.56 2.91 -4.44
C GLU A 73 -21.55 2.07 -5.24
N ARG A 74 -21.90 1.63 -6.45
CA ARG A 74 -21.02 0.85 -7.33
C ARG A 74 -19.73 1.57 -7.78
N TYR A 75 -19.67 2.89 -7.64
CA TYR A 75 -18.50 3.71 -7.95
C TYR A 75 -17.76 4.19 -6.69
N GLN A 76 -18.28 3.88 -5.50
CA GLN A 76 -17.63 4.22 -4.24
C GLN A 76 -16.34 3.43 -4.09
N ARG A 77 -15.25 4.14 -3.80
CA ARG A 77 -13.91 3.55 -3.73
C ARG A 77 -13.75 2.72 -2.46
N LYS A 78 -12.93 1.67 -2.58
CA LYS A 78 -12.50 0.83 -1.48
C LYS A 78 -10.98 0.70 -1.52
N PHE A 79 -10.40 0.54 -0.34
CA PHE A 79 -8.96 0.53 -0.15
C PHE A 79 -8.55 -0.78 0.54
N ARG A 80 -7.72 -1.58 -0.12
CA ARG A 80 -7.03 -2.70 0.53
C ARG A 80 -5.69 -2.22 1.05
N VAL A 81 -5.51 -2.24 2.37
CA VAL A 81 -4.26 -1.87 3.02
C VAL A 81 -3.45 -3.12 3.33
N ILE A 82 -2.26 -3.20 2.74
CA ILE A 82 -1.32 -4.32 2.90
C ILE A 82 -0.01 -3.74 3.46
N PRO A 83 0.49 -4.21 4.62
CA PRO A 83 1.81 -3.83 5.10
C PRO A 83 2.90 -4.17 4.09
N ALA A 84 3.84 -3.26 3.82
CA ALA A 84 4.88 -3.47 2.81
C ALA A 84 5.67 -4.80 2.97
N PRO A 85 6.09 -5.22 4.18
CA PRO A 85 6.75 -6.53 4.34
C PRO A 85 5.86 -7.72 3.98
N LEU A 86 4.55 -7.60 4.19
CA LEU A 86 3.59 -8.61 3.77
C LEU A 86 3.39 -8.57 2.26
N TYR A 87 3.31 -7.39 1.65
CA TYR A 87 3.16 -7.25 0.21
C TYR A 87 4.31 -7.90 -0.56
N LEU A 88 5.55 -7.75 -0.05
CA LEU A 88 6.75 -8.36 -0.62
C LEU A 88 6.78 -9.89 -0.57
N THR A 89 5.96 -10.54 0.26
CA THR A 89 5.84 -12.01 0.31
C THR A 89 4.52 -12.52 -0.24
N LEU A 90 3.50 -11.67 -0.27
CA LEU A 90 2.14 -12.00 -0.69
C LEU A 90 1.91 -11.75 -2.18
N PHE A 91 2.53 -10.74 -2.80
CA PHE A 91 2.21 -10.38 -4.18
C PHE A 91 2.84 -11.37 -5.18
N SER A 92 2.10 -11.81 -6.19
CA SER A 92 2.66 -12.54 -7.34
C SER A 92 1.88 -12.24 -8.62
N SER A 93 2.60 -11.90 -9.68
CA SER A 93 2.05 -11.55 -10.99
C SER A 93 2.89 -12.16 -12.10
N ASP A 94 2.23 -12.94 -12.96
CA ASP A 94 2.78 -13.42 -14.22
C ASP A 94 2.49 -12.48 -15.40
N ARG A 95 1.83 -11.33 -15.13
CA ARG A 95 1.39 -10.32 -16.11
C ARG A 95 0.37 -10.82 -17.13
N SER A 96 -0.20 -12.01 -16.95
CA SER A 96 -1.19 -12.59 -17.88
C SER A 96 -2.42 -11.71 -18.06
N HIS A 97 -2.81 -10.97 -17.02
CA HIS A 97 -3.92 -10.01 -17.05
C HIS A 97 -3.70 -8.83 -18.04
N MET A 98 -2.46 -8.60 -18.48
CA MET A 98 -2.09 -7.57 -19.45
C MET A 98 -1.99 -8.12 -20.89
N LEU A 99 -2.32 -9.40 -21.11
CA LEU A 99 -2.36 -10.00 -22.44
C LEU A 99 -3.77 -9.89 -23.02
N ASP A 100 -3.85 -9.57 -24.30
CA ASP A 100 -5.07 -9.68 -25.08
C ASP A 100 -5.40 -11.15 -25.43
N ALA A 101 -6.53 -11.38 -26.10
CA ALA A 101 -6.96 -12.70 -26.52
C ALA A 101 -6.00 -13.41 -27.50
N ASN A 102 -5.07 -12.68 -28.13
CA ASN A 102 -4.05 -13.21 -29.03
C ASN A 102 -2.70 -13.42 -28.33
N GLY A 103 -2.61 -13.16 -27.02
CA GLY A 103 -1.36 -13.23 -26.27
C GLY A 103 -0.42 -12.04 -26.50
N LYS A 104 -0.91 -10.93 -27.04
CA LYS A 104 -0.14 -9.69 -27.17
C LYS A 104 -0.38 -8.80 -25.96
N TYR A 105 0.67 -8.18 -25.46
CA TYR A 105 0.56 -7.21 -24.38
C TYR A 105 -0.25 -5.97 -24.77
N LEU A 106 -1.19 -5.57 -23.91
CA LEU A 106 -1.98 -4.34 -24.01
C LEU A 106 -1.10 -3.10 -23.83
N HIS A 107 -0.15 -3.17 -22.91
CA HIS A 107 0.91 -2.19 -22.69
C HIS A 107 2.24 -2.91 -22.57
N GLU A 108 3.33 -2.30 -23.03
CA GLU A 108 4.65 -2.92 -22.95
C GLU A 108 4.94 -3.32 -21.48
N PRO A 109 5.44 -4.54 -21.22
CA PRO A 109 5.72 -4.98 -19.86
C PRO A 109 6.98 -4.32 -19.29
N PRO A 110 7.17 -4.32 -17.96
CA PRO A 110 8.41 -3.89 -17.34
C PRO A 110 9.61 -4.76 -17.75
N GLU A 111 10.81 -4.16 -17.79
CA GLU A 111 12.06 -4.85 -18.14
C GLU A 111 12.54 -5.84 -17.07
N TRP A 112 12.15 -5.63 -15.81
CA TRP A 112 12.46 -6.58 -14.74
C TRP A 112 11.64 -7.87 -14.90
N PRO A 113 12.15 -9.02 -14.41
CA PRO A 113 11.40 -10.27 -14.45
C PRO A 113 10.04 -10.18 -13.73
N PRO A 114 9.05 -10.99 -14.14
CA PRO A 114 7.79 -11.09 -13.39
C PRO A 114 8.02 -11.45 -11.92
N ILE A 115 7.16 -10.96 -11.05
CA ILE A 115 7.31 -11.11 -9.60
C ILE A 115 6.61 -12.39 -9.14
N PHE A 116 7.38 -13.36 -8.64
CA PHE A 116 6.89 -14.63 -8.11
C PHE A 116 7.41 -14.88 -6.70
N ASN A 117 6.49 -14.92 -5.73
CA ASN A 117 6.77 -15.22 -4.32
C ASN A 117 6.38 -16.66 -3.96
N LEU A 118 6.74 -17.61 -4.84
CA LEU A 118 6.50 -19.06 -4.68
C LEU A 118 5.01 -19.45 -4.55
N ILE A 119 4.10 -18.56 -4.94
CA ILE A 119 2.67 -18.80 -5.03
C ILE A 119 2.18 -18.51 -6.45
N PRO A 120 1.00 -19.05 -6.85
CA PRO A 120 0.37 -18.67 -8.10
C PRO A 120 0.12 -17.18 -8.20
N THR A 121 -0.07 -16.66 -9.42
CA THR A 121 -0.47 -15.27 -9.59
C THR A 121 -1.77 -14.98 -8.84
N ASN A 122 -1.81 -13.85 -8.13
CA ASN A 122 -2.91 -13.51 -7.24
C ASN A 122 -3.36 -12.05 -7.34
N LEU A 123 -2.93 -11.30 -8.36
CA LEU A 123 -3.33 -9.90 -8.52
C LEU A 123 -4.86 -9.74 -8.52
N MET A 124 -5.58 -10.61 -9.22
CA MET A 124 -7.05 -10.53 -9.27
C MET A 124 -7.70 -10.73 -7.90
N ASP A 125 -7.14 -11.61 -7.05
CA ASP A 125 -7.61 -11.78 -5.67
C ASP A 125 -7.30 -10.55 -4.80
N LEU A 126 -6.16 -9.88 -5.02
CA LEU A 126 -5.80 -8.65 -4.31
C LEU A 126 -6.71 -7.48 -4.71
N LEU A 127 -7.08 -7.38 -5.99
CA LEU A 127 -7.98 -6.36 -6.53
C LEU A 127 -9.44 -6.58 -6.12
N ASP A 128 -9.86 -7.84 -5.91
CA ASP A 128 -11.20 -8.16 -5.42
C ASP A 128 -11.35 -7.72 -3.96
N MET A 129 -12.02 -6.58 -3.75
CA MET A 129 -12.27 -6.00 -2.42
C MET A 129 -13.23 -6.83 -1.55
N SER A 130 -13.89 -7.86 -2.08
CA SER A 130 -14.69 -8.81 -1.30
C SER A 130 -13.85 -9.96 -0.72
N LYS A 131 -12.67 -10.23 -1.32
CA LYS A 131 -11.78 -11.31 -0.91
C LYS A 131 -11.16 -11.03 0.46
N LYS A 132 -11.36 -11.93 1.42
CA LYS A 132 -10.63 -11.89 2.68
C LYS A 132 -9.23 -12.44 2.49
N ILE A 133 -8.23 -11.67 2.90
CA ILE A 133 -6.82 -12.03 2.82
C ILE A 133 -6.22 -11.76 4.19
N ASP A 134 -5.50 -12.75 4.74
CA ASP A 134 -4.97 -12.67 6.09
C ASP A 134 -4.01 -11.49 6.24
N ASN A 135 -4.09 -10.84 7.40
CA ASN A 135 -3.28 -9.67 7.76
C ASN A 135 -3.41 -8.45 6.81
N CYS A 136 -4.42 -8.45 5.93
CA CYS A 136 -4.83 -7.31 5.12
C CYS A 136 -6.14 -6.72 5.65
N GLN A 137 -6.39 -5.45 5.35
CA GLN A 137 -7.63 -4.77 5.73
C GLN A 137 -8.27 -4.14 4.49
N VAL A 138 -9.57 -4.36 4.29
CA VAL A 138 -10.36 -3.62 3.29
C VAL A 138 -11.17 -2.58 4.02
N MET A 139 -11.11 -1.34 3.55
CA MET A 139 -11.79 -0.20 4.12
C MET A 139 -12.59 0.50 3.04
N ASP A 140 -13.75 1.02 3.40
CA ASP A 140 -14.38 2.06 2.59
C ASP A 140 -13.59 3.37 2.71
N GLU A 141 -14.03 4.33 1.93
CA GLU A 141 -13.40 5.63 1.82
C GLU A 141 -13.38 6.43 3.14
N GLN A 142 -14.48 6.40 3.91
CA GLN A 142 -14.55 7.12 5.19
C GLN A 142 -13.63 6.50 6.23
N ALA A 143 -13.65 5.17 6.35
CA ALA A 143 -12.81 4.43 7.28
C ALA A 143 -11.32 4.58 6.94
N PHE A 144 -10.97 4.54 5.65
CA PHE A 144 -9.58 4.72 5.22
C PHE A 144 -9.08 6.14 5.47
N PHE A 145 -9.90 7.16 5.20
CA PHE A 145 -9.56 8.55 5.52
C PHE A 145 -9.35 8.74 7.02
N ALA A 146 -10.31 8.31 7.85
CA ALA A 146 -10.23 8.46 9.30
C ALA A 146 -8.97 7.79 9.85
N ARG A 147 -8.67 6.56 9.43
CA ARG A 147 -7.44 5.87 9.86
C ARG A 147 -6.17 6.61 9.44
N SER A 148 -6.10 7.04 8.19
CA SER A 148 -4.86 7.56 7.60
C SER A 148 -4.58 9.01 8.00
N ALA A 149 -5.64 9.78 8.26
CA ALA A 149 -5.57 11.12 8.84
C ALA A 149 -5.28 11.10 10.35
N HIS A 150 -5.74 10.06 11.08
CA HIS A 150 -5.55 9.91 12.52
C HIS A 150 -4.54 8.82 12.91
N TYR A 151 -3.63 8.41 12.00
CA TYR A 151 -2.55 7.47 12.35
C TYR A 151 -1.66 7.97 13.53
N ASN A 152 -1.85 9.24 13.90
CA ASN A 152 -1.28 9.93 15.05
C ASN A 152 -1.79 9.46 16.44
N ASP A 153 -2.92 8.73 16.53
CA ASP A 153 -3.52 8.29 17.83
C ASP A 153 -3.40 6.79 18.13
N ALA A 154 -2.85 5.98 17.22
CA ALA A 154 -2.59 4.58 17.53
C ALA A 154 -1.43 4.51 18.54
N PRO A 155 -1.57 3.80 19.68
CA PRO A 155 -0.46 3.64 20.61
C PRO A 155 0.70 3.01 19.84
N ARG A 156 1.81 3.75 19.74
CA ARG A 156 3.07 3.22 19.24
C ARG A 156 3.29 1.94 20.04
N ARG A 157 3.20 0.76 19.41
CA ARG A 157 3.70 -0.46 20.06
C ARG A 157 5.16 -0.17 20.34
N CYS A 158 5.47 0.09 21.61
CA CYS A 158 6.83 0.21 22.08
C CYS A 158 7.59 -1.01 21.55
N ARG A 159 8.58 -0.77 20.69
CA ARG A 159 9.61 -1.76 20.37
C ARG A 159 10.73 -1.55 21.39
N GLY A 160 11.09 -2.62 22.08
CA GLY A 160 12.01 -2.65 23.22
C GLY A 160 11.21 -2.63 24.53
N ASP A 161 11.27 -3.61 25.43
CA ASP A 161 12.40 -4.45 25.80
C ASP A 161 11.97 -5.88 26.20
N GLU A 162 12.94 -6.78 26.19
CA GLU A 162 12.86 -8.14 26.72
C GLU A 162 12.52 -8.12 28.22
N GLU A 163 11.47 -8.85 28.63
CA GLU A 163 11.47 -9.69 29.84
C GLU A 163 10.09 -10.37 29.98
N TRP A 164 10.01 -11.66 29.61
CA TRP A 164 8.97 -12.54 30.13
C TRP A 164 9.34 -12.90 31.57
N ASN A 165 9.10 -11.98 32.50
CA ASN A 165 9.13 -12.33 33.91
C ASN A 165 7.84 -13.07 34.28
N ARG A 166 8.07 -14.33 34.64
CA ARG A 166 7.15 -15.21 35.36
C ARG A 166 6.86 -14.57 36.73
N ASP A 167 5.68 -14.88 37.25
CA ASP A 167 5.22 -14.65 38.62
C ASP A 167 4.48 -13.32 38.86
N GLU A 168 3.15 -13.41 38.96
CA GLU A 168 2.39 -12.98 40.14
C GLU A 168 0.94 -13.50 40.06
N GLU A 169 0.67 -14.59 40.77
CA GLU A 169 -0.64 -14.84 41.37
C GLU A 169 -0.89 -13.79 42.45
N CYS A 170 -2.00 -13.05 42.38
CA CYS A 170 -2.87 -12.78 43.54
C CYS A 170 -4.13 -12.01 43.11
N GLY A 171 -5.32 -12.52 43.48
CA GLY A 171 -6.49 -11.67 43.71
C GLY A 171 -7.77 -12.01 42.97
N GLN A 172 -8.34 -13.19 43.22
CA GLN A 172 -9.68 -13.34 43.82
C GLN A 172 -9.88 -14.78 44.33
#